data_AF-A0AB72XU48-F1
#
_entry.id   AF-A0AB72XU48-F1
#
_cell.length_a   1.000
_cell.length_b   1.000
_cell.length_c   1.000
_cell.angle_alpha   90.00
_cell.angle_beta   90.00
_cell.angle_gamma   90.00
#
_symmetry.space_group_name_H-M   'P 1'
#
loop_
_entity.id
_entity.type
_entity.pdbx_description
1 polymer ?
#
loop_
_entity_poly.entity_id
_entity_poly.type
_entity_poly.pdbx_seq_one_letter_code
_entity_poly.pdbx_strand_id
1 'polypeptide(L)'
;MRASHRRSGLAVQRARRCNHQSLRRHQPLPEADHRVLQPGESVTGTPPSQQRAWWPVHQFLEAVVQQANYGAIPVAGTPSWCALSDGDPRKLLALAIDGEHHVLRIETAQTALAEASCEISKAADWPELSRAIRRRSGVYITREVVA
;
A
#
# COMPACT_ATOMS: atom_id res chain seq x y z
N MET A 1 -55.44 -32.34 -34.70
CA MET A 1 -54.12 -32.96 -34.95
C MET A 1 -53.03 -31.91 -34.73
N ARG A 2 -51.92 -32.30 -34.06
CA ARG A 2 -50.66 -31.54 -33.83
C ARG A 2 -50.01 -31.14 -35.20
N ALA A 3 -49.05 -30.23 -35.38
CA ALA A 3 -48.10 -29.51 -34.52
C ALA A 3 -47.49 -28.30 -35.28
N SER A 4 -47.08 -27.27 -34.53
CA SER A 4 -45.83 -26.48 -34.60
C SER A 4 -45.17 -26.13 -35.96
N HIS A 5 -44.90 -24.84 -36.21
CA HIS A 5 -43.60 -24.31 -36.69
C HIS A 5 -43.42 -22.81 -36.31
N ARG A 6 -42.15 -22.40 -36.25
CA ARG A 6 -41.52 -21.32 -35.46
C ARG A 6 -41.34 -19.98 -36.19
N ARG A 7 -41.21 -18.91 -35.36
CA ARG A 7 -40.36 -17.70 -35.47
C ARG A 7 -40.68 -16.74 -36.63
N SER A 8 -40.43 -15.43 -36.61
CA SER A 8 -40.12 -14.36 -35.63
C SER A 8 -39.90 -13.13 -36.52
N GLY A 9 -40.46 -11.96 -36.21
CA GLY A 9 -40.27 -10.79 -37.07
C GLY A 9 -40.75 -9.48 -36.44
N LEU A 10 -39.99 -9.01 -35.44
CA LEU A 10 -39.68 -7.61 -35.13
C LEU A 10 -40.84 -6.59 -35.21
N ALA A 11 -41.53 -6.42 -34.09
CA ALA A 11 -42.33 -5.23 -33.82
C ALA A 11 -41.45 -4.07 -33.32
N VAL A 12 -41.42 -3.01 -34.12
CA VAL A 12 -41.59 -1.60 -33.74
C VAL A 12 -41.00 -1.17 -32.39
N GLN A 13 -39.91 -0.40 -32.43
CA GLN A 13 -39.63 0.60 -31.40
C GLN A 13 -39.36 1.95 -32.04
N ARG A 14 -40.42 2.77 -32.06
CA ARG A 14 -40.34 4.23 -32.10
C ARG A 14 -39.91 4.72 -30.72
N ALA A 15 -38.83 5.49 -30.64
CA ALA A 15 -38.61 6.47 -29.58
C ALA A 15 -37.79 7.62 -30.20
N ARG A 16 -38.45 8.67 -30.69
CA ARG A 16 -38.69 9.92 -29.94
C ARG A 16 -37.42 10.43 -29.24
N ARG A 17 -36.78 11.37 -29.93
CA ARG A 17 -35.89 12.40 -29.40
C ARG A 17 -36.52 13.02 -28.14
N CYS A 18 -35.84 12.94 -27.00
CA CYS A 18 -36.07 13.86 -25.89
C CYS A 18 -34.73 14.23 -25.26
N ASN A 19 -34.52 15.54 -25.25
CA ASN A 19 -33.46 16.32 -24.65
C ASN A 19 -33.45 16.13 -23.12
N HIS A 20 -32.32 15.73 -22.55
CA HIS A 20 -32.08 15.83 -21.10
C HIS A 20 -30.67 16.39 -20.83
N GLN A 21 -30.45 17.62 -21.32
CA GLN A 21 -29.79 18.60 -20.47
C GLN A 21 -30.67 18.82 -19.24
N SER A 22 -30.35 18.16 -18.14
CA SER A 22 -30.92 18.44 -16.83
C SER A 22 -29.82 18.33 -15.80
N LEU A 23 -29.27 19.51 -15.47
CA LEU A 23 -28.88 19.89 -14.12
C LEU A 23 -28.33 18.74 -13.27
N ARG A 24 -27.01 18.52 -13.31
CA ARG A 24 -26.32 18.09 -12.09
C ARG A 24 -26.45 19.24 -11.09
N ARG A 25 -27.61 19.32 -10.43
CA ARG A 25 -27.68 19.89 -9.09
C ARG A 25 -26.53 19.25 -8.32
N HIS A 26 -25.75 20.06 -7.62
CA HIS A 26 -24.81 19.58 -6.61
C HIS A 26 -25.53 18.54 -5.77
N GLN A 27 -25.29 17.26 -6.05
CA GLN A 27 -25.58 16.21 -5.11
C GLN A 27 -24.57 16.46 -4.00
N PRO A 28 -24.99 16.78 -2.77
CA PRO A 28 -24.07 16.77 -1.66
C PRO A 28 -23.41 15.39 -1.70
N LEU A 29 -22.08 15.34 -1.66
CA LEU A 29 -21.41 14.09 -1.33
C LEU A 29 -22.10 13.55 -0.08
N PRO A 30 -22.42 12.25 0.00
CA PRO A 30 -22.94 11.68 1.23
C PRO A 30 -22.01 12.17 2.34
N GLU A 31 -22.63 12.85 3.31
CA GLU A 31 -21.93 13.44 4.46
C GLU A 31 -20.95 12.39 4.93
N ALA A 32 -19.65 12.69 4.81
CA ALA A 32 -18.62 11.73 5.11
C ALA A 32 -18.89 11.24 6.52
N ASP A 33 -19.36 10.00 6.62
CA ASP A 33 -19.53 9.30 7.86
C ASP A 33 -18.13 9.27 8.44
N HIS A 34 -17.85 10.22 9.34
CA HIS A 34 -16.56 10.43 9.96
C HIS A 34 -16.42 9.38 11.04
N ARG A 35 -16.47 8.12 10.60
CA ARG A 35 -16.10 6.98 11.39
C ARG A 35 -14.63 7.15 11.69
N VAL A 36 -14.36 7.55 12.93
CA VAL A 36 -13.02 7.48 13.50
C VAL A 36 -12.58 6.02 13.41
N LEU A 37 -11.63 5.74 12.52
CA LEU A 37 -11.02 4.42 12.40
C LEU A 37 -10.37 4.10 13.74
N GLN A 38 -10.70 2.94 14.30
CA GLN A 38 -10.06 2.49 15.52
C GLN A 38 -8.57 2.15 15.24
N PRO A 39 -7.67 2.25 16.24
CA PRO A 39 -6.28 1.85 16.07
C PRO A 39 -6.20 0.39 15.57
N GLY A 40 -5.77 0.20 14.32
CA GLY A 40 -5.65 -1.10 13.67
C GLY A 40 -6.67 -1.38 12.55
N GLU A 41 -7.72 -0.57 12.40
CA GLU A 41 -8.59 -0.64 11.22
C GLU A 41 -7.88 -0.04 10.00
N SER A 42 -7.66 -0.85 8.97
CA SER A 42 -7.10 -0.41 7.69
C SER A 42 -8.24 -0.08 6.72
N VAL A 43 -8.18 1.08 6.06
CA VAL A 43 -9.08 1.36 4.93
C VAL A 43 -8.78 0.33 3.83
N THR A 44 -9.83 -0.32 3.31
CA THR A 44 -9.73 -1.24 2.18
C THR A 44 -9.02 -0.56 1.01
N GLY A 45 -7.78 -0.97 0.73
CA GLY A 45 -6.97 -0.45 -0.38
C GLY A 45 -5.68 0.27 0.00
N THR A 46 -5.45 0.62 1.28
CA THR A 46 -4.17 1.19 1.74
C THR A 46 -3.35 0.12 2.45
N PRO A 47 -2.09 -0.15 2.03
CA PRO A 47 -1.25 -1.09 2.76
C PRO A 47 -0.94 -0.56 4.16
N PRO A 48 -0.83 -1.43 5.18
CA PRO A 48 -0.43 -1.02 6.51
C PRO A 48 0.99 -0.40 6.48
N SER A 49 1.33 0.36 7.52
CA SER A 49 2.66 0.94 7.66
C SER A 49 3.74 -0.13 7.54
N GLN A 50 4.77 0.17 6.75
CA GLN A 50 5.94 -0.69 6.57
C GLN A 50 7.14 -0.21 7.39
N GLN A 51 6.95 0.80 8.25
CA GLN A 51 8.02 1.33 9.10
C GLN A 51 8.57 0.25 10.01
N ARG A 52 9.89 0.20 10.15
CA ARG A 52 10.58 -0.72 11.06
C ARG A 52 11.37 0.05 12.10
N ALA A 53 11.43 -0.48 13.31
CA ALA A 53 12.23 0.03 14.40
C ALA A 53 13.09 -1.12 14.93
N TRP A 54 14.40 -1.02 14.73
CA TRP A 54 15.38 -2.03 15.13
C TRP A 54 15.58 -2.06 16.64
N TRP A 55 15.67 -0.91 17.30
CA TRP A 55 15.98 -0.87 18.73
C TRP A 55 14.99 -1.67 19.60
N PRO A 56 13.65 -1.53 19.44
CA PRO A 56 12.71 -2.38 20.17
C PRO A 56 12.82 -3.88 19.83
N VAL A 57 13.17 -4.23 18.59
CA VAL A 57 13.39 -5.62 18.19
C VAL A 57 14.62 -6.20 18.87
N HIS A 58 15.71 -5.44 18.93
CA HIS A 58 16.93 -5.81 19.63
C HIS A 58 16.68 -6.02 21.12
N GLN A 59 15.98 -5.10 21.78
CA GLN A 59 15.61 -5.24 23.20
C GLN A 59 14.75 -6.48 23.46
N PHE A 60 13.81 -6.77 22.57
CA PHE A 60 13.00 -7.98 22.65
C PHE A 60 13.86 -9.24 22.53
N LEU A 61 14.76 -9.31 21.54
CA LEU A 61 15.64 -10.45 21.35
C LEU A 61 16.62 -10.64 22.51
N GLU A 62 17.17 -9.55 23.04
CA GLU A 62 18.01 -9.59 24.24
C GLU A 62 17.24 -10.22 25.41
N ALA A 63 16.01 -9.78 25.68
CA ALA A 63 15.18 -10.35 26.74
C ALA A 63 14.88 -11.84 26.52
N VAL A 64 14.59 -12.25 25.28
CA VAL A 64 14.36 -13.66 24.93
C VAL A 64 15.62 -14.51 25.14
N VAL A 65 16.78 -14.03 24.72
CA VAL A 65 18.07 -14.73 24.90
C VAL A 65 18.40 -14.89 26.38
N GLN A 66 18.19 -13.85 27.18
CA GLN A 66 18.38 -13.91 28.63
C GLN A 66 17.42 -14.90 29.29
N GLN A 67 16.14 -14.90 28.89
CA GLN A 67 15.15 -15.84 29.42
C GLN A 67 15.47 -17.30 29.06
N ALA A 68 15.98 -17.52 27.84
CA ALA A 68 16.30 -18.85 27.33
C ALA A 68 17.51 -19.50 28.06
N ASN A 69 18.44 -18.68 28.55
CA ASN A 69 19.56 -19.09 29.41
C ASN A 69 20.40 -20.26 28.86
N TYR A 70 20.63 -20.30 27.54
CA TYR A 70 21.38 -21.38 26.88
C TYR A 70 22.91 -21.16 26.85
N GLY A 71 23.41 -20.13 27.53
CA GLY A 71 24.82 -19.72 27.47
C GLY A 71 25.20 -19.12 26.12
N ALA A 72 26.43 -19.35 25.68
CA ALA A 72 26.93 -18.80 24.42
C ALA A 72 26.19 -19.41 23.21
N ILE A 73 25.54 -18.53 22.43
CA ILE A 73 24.87 -18.90 21.18
C ILE A 73 25.87 -18.71 20.03
N PRO A 74 26.14 -19.72 19.20
CA PRO A 74 27.05 -19.57 18.05
C PRO A 74 26.41 -18.69 16.98
N VAL A 75 27.24 -17.93 16.25
CA VAL A 75 26.80 -17.12 15.10
C VAL A 75 26.20 -18.02 14.02
N ALA A 76 25.11 -17.60 13.38
CA ALA A 76 24.41 -18.46 12.44
C ALA A 76 25.28 -18.78 11.21
N GLY A 77 25.16 -20.00 10.70
CA GLY A 77 25.94 -20.47 9.54
C GLY A 77 27.41 -20.79 9.81
N THR A 78 27.94 -20.54 11.02
CA THR A 78 29.28 -20.98 11.40
C THR A 78 29.38 -22.51 11.52
N PRO A 79 30.57 -23.12 11.43
CA PRO A 79 30.73 -24.56 11.66
C PRO A 79 30.18 -25.04 13.00
N SER A 80 30.35 -24.24 14.07
CA SER A 80 29.77 -24.51 15.39
C SER A 80 28.23 -24.50 15.39
N TRP A 81 27.61 -23.65 14.56
CA TRP A 81 26.16 -23.63 14.38
C TRP A 81 25.67 -24.81 13.54
N CYS A 82 26.40 -25.16 12.48
CA CYS A 82 26.08 -26.32 11.63
C CYS A 82 26.16 -27.64 12.42
N ALA A 83 27.05 -27.72 13.41
CA ALA A 83 27.19 -28.87 14.30
C ALA A 83 26.05 -29.03 15.31
N LEU A 84 25.20 -28.01 15.50
CA LEU A 84 24.02 -28.11 16.38
C LEU A 84 22.95 -29.03 15.76
N SER A 85 22.27 -29.80 16.61
CA SER A 85 21.13 -30.60 16.19
C SER A 85 19.97 -29.73 15.71
N ASP A 86 19.13 -30.24 14.81
CA ASP A 86 18.02 -29.46 14.25
C ASP A 86 16.93 -29.12 15.27
N GLY A 87 16.85 -29.89 16.36
CA GLY A 87 15.97 -29.62 17.50
C GLY A 87 16.56 -28.68 18.55
N ASP A 88 17.82 -28.26 18.41
CA ASP A 88 18.45 -27.35 19.37
C ASP A 88 17.87 -25.93 19.22
N PRO A 89 17.22 -25.38 20.26
CA PRO A 89 16.64 -24.04 20.21
C PRO A 89 17.69 -22.94 19.95
N ARG A 90 18.96 -23.17 20.30
CA ARG A 90 20.06 -22.23 19.99
C ARG A 90 20.23 -22.03 18.49
N LYS A 91 19.88 -23.03 17.67
CA LYS A 91 19.98 -22.96 16.21
C LYS A 91 19.04 -21.90 15.63
N LEU A 92 17.79 -21.86 16.14
CA LEU A 92 16.80 -20.84 15.78
C LEU A 92 17.14 -19.48 16.40
N LEU A 93 17.58 -19.44 17.66
CA LEU A 93 17.96 -18.18 18.31
C LEU A 93 19.13 -17.50 17.59
N ALA A 94 20.13 -18.26 17.14
CA ALA A 94 21.22 -17.73 16.32
C ALA A 94 20.71 -17.05 15.04
N LEU A 95 19.74 -17.66 14.35
CA LEU A 95 19.12 -17.06 13.17
C LEU A 95 18.32 -15.80 13.48
N ALA A 96 17.65 -15.76 14.64
CA ALA A 96 16.92 -14.58 15.08
C ALA A 96 17.85 -13.40 15.39
N ILE A 97 18.96 -13.68 16.08
CA ILE A 97 20.03 -12.70 16.39
C ILE A 97 20.60 -12.14 15.08
N ASP A 98 21.07 -12.99 14.17
CA ASP A 98 21.63 -12.50 12.90
C ASP A 98 20.57 -11.85 11.99
N GLY A 99 19.31 -12.28 12.13
CA GLY A 99 18.18 -11.75 11.37
C GLY A 99 17.80 -10.32 11.73
N GLU A 100 18.06 -9.86 12.95
CA GLU A 100 17.73 -8.50 13.39
C GLU A 100 18.49 -7.43 12.58
N HIS A 101 19.65 -7.78 12.03
CA HIS A 101 20.42 -6.91 11.13
C HIS A 101 19.63 -6.52 9.87
N HIS A 102 18.70 -7.36 9.42
CA HIS A 102 17.82 -6.99 8.32
C HIS A 102 16.86 -5.87 8.72
N VAL A 103 16.34 -5.89 9.96
CA VAL A 103 15.47 -4.83 10.48
C VAL A 103 16.22 -3.51 10.52
N LEU A 104 17.46 -3.52 11.04
CA LEU A 104 18.34 -2.35 11.06
C LEU A 104 18.61 -1.79 9.66
N ARG A 105 18.89 -2.68 8.70
CA ARG A 105 19.10 -2.29 7.30
C ARG A 105 17.87 -1.60 6.71
N ILE A 106 16.67 -2.13 6.96
CA ILE A 106 15.42 -1.53 6.47
C ILE A 106 15.17 -0.17 7.11
N GLU A 107 15.33 -0.04 8.43
CA GLU A 107 15.16 1.24 9.12
C GLU A 107 16.15 2.30 8.58
N THR A 108 17.42 1.94 8.42
CA THR A 108 18.44 2.85 7.88
C THR A 108 18.11 3.28 6.46
N ALA A 109 17.63 2.36 5.62
CA ALA A 109 17.16 2.68 4.27
C ALA A 109 15.93 3.60 4.27
N GLN A 110 15.01 3.42 5.22
CA GLN A 110 13.83 4.29 5.37
C GLN A 110 14.24 5.70 5.79
N THR A 111 15.19 5.85 6.72
CA THR A 111 15.74 7.14 7.12
C THR A 111 16.38 7.85 5.94
N ALA A 112 17.26 7.17 5.18
CA ALA A 112 17.89 7.75 3.99
C ALA A 112 16.87 8.16 2.91
N LEU A 113 15.82 7.36 2.71
CA LEU A 113 14.76 7.67 1.75
C LEU A 113 13.93 8.88 2.18
N ALA A 114 13.65 9.01 3.49
CA ALA A 114 12.94 10.15 4.04
C ALA A 114 13.75 11.45 3.89
N GLU A 115 15.06 11.39 4.17
CA GLU A 115 15.99 12.50 3.93
C GLU A 115 16.00 12.90 2.45
N ALA A 116 16.17 11.94 1.54
CA ALA A 116 16.15 12.21 0.10
C ALA A 116 14.82 12.84 -0.35
N SER A 117 13.69 12.35 0.19
CA SER A 117 12.36 12.90 -0.11
C SER A 117 12.21 14.34 0.39
N CYS A 118 12.76 14.64 1.56
CA CYS A 118 12.81 15.98 2.13
C CYS A 118 13.62 16.94 1.26
N GLU A 119 14.79 16.50 0.79
CA GLU A 119 15.65 17.31 -0.07
C GLU A 119 15.02 17.56 -1.46
N ILE A 120 14.38 16.56 -2.06
CA ILE A 120 13.60 16.76 -3.31
C ILE A 120 12.46 17.76 -3.09
N SER A 121 11.78 17.67 -1.95
CA SER A 121 10.67 18.59 -1.61
C SER A 121 11.16 20.03 -1.45
N LYS A 122 12.40 20.24 -1.01
CA LYS A 122 13.01 21.57 -0.87
C LYS A 122 13.71 22.07 -2.14
N ALA A 123 14.08 21.18 -3.05
CA ALA A 123 14.92 21.52 -4.21
C ALA A 123 14.29 22.51 -5.19
N ALA A 124 12.96 22.66 -5.19
CA ALA A 124 12.24 23.58 -6.07
C ALA A 124 11.00 24.17 -5.40
N ASP A 125 10.56 25.34 -5.87
CA ASP A 125 9.24 25.91 -5.52
C ASP A 125 8.15 25.13 -6.29
N TRP A 126 7.80 23.95 -5.77
CA TRP A 126 6.74 23.11 -6.28
C TRP A 126 5.38 23.83 -6.37
N PRO A 127 4.99 24.70 -5.40
CA PRO A 127 3.82 25.56 -5.55
C PRO A 127 3.87 26.47 -6.78
N GLU A 128 5.01 27.12 -7.06
CA GLU A 128 5.17 27.96 -8.25
C GLU A 128 5.02 27.12 -9.53
N LEU A 129 5.70 25.97 -9.62
CA LEU A 129 5.56 25.06 -10.76
C LEU A 129 4.11 24.62 -10.98
N SER A 130 3.41 24.27 -9.89
CA SER A 130 2.00 23.90 -9.93
C SER A 130 1.11 25.04 -10.46
N ARG A 131 1.34 26.29 -10.01
CA ARG A 131 0.64 27.48 -10.53
C ARG A 131 0.94 27.68 -12.01
N ALA A 132 2.19 27.54 -12.44
CA ALA A 132 2.60 27.68 -13.83
C ALA A 132 1.93 26.64 -14.74
N ILE A 133 1.91 25.37 -14.32
CA ILE A 133 1.20 24.29 -15.03
C ILE A 133 -0.30 24.60 -15.12
N ARG A 134 -0.94 25.00 -14.01
CA ARG A 134 -2.37 25.32 -13.99
C ARG A 134 -2.73 26.50 -14.90
N ARG A 135 -1.88 27.54 -14.94
CA ARG A 135 -2.03 28.66 -15.89
C ARG A 135 -1.97 28.18 -17.33
N ARG A 136 -1.09 27.22 -17.65
CA ARG A 136 -0.95 26.64 -19.00
C ARG A 136 -2.09 25.69 -19.37
N SER A 137 -2.59 24.90 -18.42
CA SER A 137 -3.66 23.92 -18.64
C SER A 137 -5.07 24.52 -18.70
N GLY A 138 -5.22 25.82 -18.43
CA GLY A 138 -6.48 26.54 -18.64
C GLY A 138 -6.88 26.68 -20.11
N VAL A 139 -6.00 26.31 -21.05
CA VAL A 139 -6.30 26.21 -22.48
C VAL A 139 -7.14 24.95 -22.70
N TYR A 140 -8.45 25.13 -22.90
CA TYR A 140 -9.36 24.06 -23.29
C TYR A 140 -8.97 23.52 -24.67
N ILE A 141 -8.52 22.27 -24.72
CA ILE A 141 -8.26 21.54 -25.98
C ILE A 141 -9.54 20.77 -26.31
N THR A 142 -10.29 21.24 -27.31
CA THR A 142 -11.48 20.55 -27.80
C THR A 142 -11.11 19.15 -28.27
N ARG A 143 -11.78 18.14 -27.72
CA ARG A 143 -11.68 16.76 -28.22
C ARG A 143 -12.72 16.57 -29.31
N GLU A 144 -12.28 16.46 -30.56
CA GLU A 144 -13.16 16.03 -31.64
C GLU A 144 -13.41 14.53 -31.51
N VAL A 145 -14.69 14.16 -31.45
CA VAL A 145 -15.12 12.76 -31.58
C VAL A 145 -15.37 12.54 -33.06
N VAL A 146 -14.51 11.75 -33.71
CA VAL A 146 -14.75 11.30 -35.08
C VAL A 146 -15.91 10.30 -35.04
N ALA A 147 -16.99 10.63 -35.74
CA ALA A 147 -18.20 9.82 -35.89
C ALA A 147 -18.08 8.84 -37.05
#